data_AF-A0A379X120-F1
#
_entry.id   AF-A0A379X120-F1
#
_cell.length_a   1.000
_cell.length_b   1.000
_cell.length_c   1.000
_cell.angle_alpha   90.00
_cell.angle_beta   90.00
_cell.angle_gamma   90.00
#
_symmetry.space_group_name_H-M   'P 1'
#
loop_
_entity.id
_entity.type
_entity.pdbx_description
1 polymer ?
#
loop_
_entity_poly.entity_id
_entity_poly.type
_entity_poly.pdbx_seq_one_letter_code
_entity_poly.pdbx_strand_id
1 'polypeptide(L)'
;MSKSLGNTLLLSASEETIHRAVSAMYTDPGHLKISDPGKIEGNVVFTWLDAFHPDKAKVAAMKVHYQQGGLGDRVCKNELETCCKN
;
A
#
# COMPACT_ATOMS: atom_id res chain seq x y z
N MET A 1 10.75 10.45 6.84
CA MET A 1 10.79 9.21 7.63
C MET A 1 11.76 9.43 8.79
N SER A 2 11.26 9.54 10.03
CA SER A 2 12.10 9.78 11.22
C SER A 2 12.07 8.58 12.15
N LYS A 3 13.26 8.11 12.56
CA LYS A 3 13.45 7.02 13.54
C LYS A 3 12.69 7.26 14.85
N SER A 4 12.49 8.51 15.24
CA SER A 4 11.84 8.90 16.49
C SER A 4 10.31 8.71 16.52
N LEU A 5 9.67 8.50 15.36
CA LEU A 5 8.20 8.37 15.26
C LEU A 5 7.71 6.91 15.19
N GLY A 6 8.59 5.92 15.34
CA GLY A 6 8.22 4.50 15.29
C GLY A 6 7.78 3.96 13.91
N ASN A 7 7.58 4.82 12.91
CA ASN A 7 7.19 4.44 11.55
C ASN A 7 8.38 4.09 10.64
N THR A 8 9.39 3.39 11.18
CA THR A 8 10.56 2.98 10.38
C THR A 8 10.48 1.49 10.09
N LEU A 9 10.22 1.15 8.83
CA LEU A 9 10.39 -0.20 8.30
C LEU A 9 11.89 -0.42 8.02
N LEU A 10 12.52 -1.28 8.81
CA LEU A 10 13.90 -1.72 8.56
C LEU A 10 13.90 -2.72 7.40
N LEU A 11 14.91 -2.68 6.53
CA LEU A 11 15.10 -3.68 5.46
C LEU A 11 15.27 -5.11 6.01
N SER A 12 15.63 -5.24 7.29
CA SER A 12 15.76 -6.50 8.03
C SER A 12 14.51 -6.85 8.85
N ALA A 13 13.40 -6.13 8.66
CA ALA A 13 12.17 -6.38 9.40
C ALA A 13 11.58 -7.74 9.01
N SER A 14 11.18 -8.52 10.02
CA SER A 14 10.50 -9.80 9.81
C SER A 14 9.19 -9.59 9.05
N GLU A 15 8.72 -10.63 8.36
CA GLU A 15 7.46 -10.61 7.61
C GLU A 15 6.27 -10.12 8.47
N GLU A 16 6.24 -10.49 9.74
CA GLU A 16 5.21 -10.05 10.68
C GLU A 16 5.25 -8.53 10.94
N THR A 17 6.46 -7.94 11.03
CA THR A 17 6.64 -6.50 11.19
C THR A 17 6.21 -5.76 9.92
N ILE A 18 6.51 -6.32 8.75
CA ILE A 18 6.04 -5.78 7.47
C ILE A 18 4.52 -5.82 7.39
N HIS A 19 3.90 -6.97 7.71
CA HIS A 19 2.45 -7.12 7.72
C HIS A 19 1.77 -6.13 8.67
N ARG A 20 2.28 -5.98 9.91
CA ARG A 20 1.75 -5.01 10.88
C ARG A 20 1.88 -3.58 10.38
N ALA A 21 3.04 -3.22 9.81
CA ALA A 21 3.27 -1.88 9.28
C ALA A 21 2.35 -1.58 8.08
N VAL A 22 2.25 -2.49 7.11
CA VAL A 22 1.38 -2.33 5.93
C VAL A 22 -0.10 -2.30 6.33
N SER A 23 -0.52 -3.13 7.28
CA SER A 23 -1.87 -3.09 7.84
C SER A 23 -2.18 -1.75 8.50
N ALA A 24 -1.24 -1.18 9.25
CA ALA A 24 -1.37 0.12 9.91
C ALA A 24 -1.19 1.33 8.98
N MET A 25 -0.80 1.14 7.71
CA MET A 25 -0.66 2.24 6.76
C MET A 25 -2.00 2.92 6.52
N TYR A 26 -1.95 4.24 6.57
CA TYR A 26 -3.06 5.12 6.25
C TYR A 26 -3.40 5.02 4.76
N THR A 27 -4.66 4.70 4.49
CA THR A 27 -5.27 4.71 3.17
C THR A 27 -6.34 5.80 3.11
N ASP A 28 -7.12 5.84 2.04
CA ASP A 28 -8.16 6.84 1.88
C ASP A 28 -9.33 6.62 2.89
N PRO A 29 -9.71 7.64 3.69
CA PRO A 29 -10.81 7.52 4.65
C PRO A 29 -12.20 7.54 3.99
N GLY A 30 -12.30 7.97 2.73
CA GLY A 30 -13.53 7.98 1.94
C GLY A 30 -13.82 6.65 1.23
N HIS A 31 -12.80 5.79 1.08
CA HIS A 31 -12.90 4.49 0.44
C HIS A 31 -13.46 3.43 1.41
N LEU A 32 -14.76 3.55 1.70
CA LEU A 32 -15.46 2.68 2.65
C LEU A 32 -15.85 1.32 2.04
N LYS A 33 -16.11 1.28 0.74
CA LYS A 33 -16.46 0.04 0.02
C LYS A 33 -15.53 -0.15 -1.16
N ILE A 34 -15.34 -1.42 -1.53
CA ILE A 34 -14.55 -1.82 -2.70
C ILE A 34 -15.04 -1.14 -3.97
N SER A 35 -16.35 -0.92 -4.11
CA SER A 35 -16.96 -0.30 -5.29
C SER A 35 -16.83 1.22 -5.33
N ASP A 36 -16.48 1.87 -4.21
CA ASP A 36 -16.32 3.31 -4.19
C ASP A 36 -15.00 3.70 -4.87
N PRO A 37 -14.94 4.81 -5.59
CA PRO A 37 -13.69 5.31 -6.16
C PRO A 37 -12.77 5.82 -5.04
N GLY A 38 -11.55 5.31 -4.99
CA GLY A 38 -10.54 5.70 -4.02
C GLY A 38 -9.55 6.75 -4.55
N LYS A 39 -8.93 7.51 -3.64
CA LYS A 39 -7.91 8.50 -3.99
C LYS A 39 -6.49 7.92 -3.87
N ILE A 40 -5.67 8.16 -4.90
CA ILE A 40 -4.24 7.75 -4.89
C ILE A 40 -3.37 8.79 -4.17
N GLU A 41 -3.67 10.08 -4.35
CA GLU A 41 -2.98 11.17 -3.66
C GLU A 41 -3.16 11.06 -2.14
N GLY A 42 -2.04 10.94 -1.43
CA GLY A 42 -2.02 10.75 0.03
C GLY A 42 -2.12 9.28 0.47
N ASN A 43 -2.34 8.34 -0.45
CA ASN A 43 -2.34 6.92 -0.13
C ASN A 43 -0.90 6.40 -0.01
N VAL A 44 -0.51 6.10 1.23
CA VAL A 44 0.84 5.65 1.56
C VAL A 44 1.13 4.30 0.89
N VAL A 45 0.15 3.41 0.76
CA VAL A 45 0.33 2.08 0.14
C VAL A 45 0.81 2.21 -1.31
N PHE A 46 0.18 3.07 -2.11
CA PHE A 46 0.60 3.29 -3.49
C PHE A 46 1.96 4.00 -3.60
N THR A 47 2.31 4.84 -2.62
CA THR A 47 3.64 5.45 -2.55
C THR A 47 4.72 4.39 -2.33
N TRP A 48 4.47 3.42 -1.45
CA TRP A 48 5.38 2.29 -1.22
C TRP A 48 5.41 1.32 -2.41
N LEU A 49 4.27 1.00 -3.01
CA LEU A 49 4.23 0.19 -4.23
C LEU A 49 5.04 0.86 -5.36
N ASP A 50 4.93 2.18 -5.53
CA ASP A 50 5.71 2.90 -6.53
C ASP A 50 7.21 2.92 -6.21
N ALA A 51 7.62 2.83 -4.95
CA ALA A 51 9.03 2.77 -4.58
C ALA A 51 9.62 1.36 -4.68
N PHE A 52 8.93 0.34 -4.16
CA PHE A 52 9.47 -1.00 -3.95
C PHE A 52 9.04 -2.00 -5.02
N HIS A 53 7.88 -1.82 -5.67
CA HIS A 53 7.38 -2.79 -6.64
C HIS A 53 8.22 -2.78 -7.92
N PRO A 54 8.76 -3.93 -8.37
CA PRO A 54 9.57 -3.99 -9.58
C PRO A 54 8.72 -3.76 -10.85
N ASP A 55 7.48 -4.24 -10.85
CA ASP A 55 6.56 -4.07 -11.97
C ASP A 55 5.73 -2.79 -11.81
N LYS A 56 6.18 -1.70 -12.46
CA LYS A 56 5.47 -0.42 -12.44
C LYS A 56 4.17 -0.44 -13.26
N ALA A 57 4.08 -1.30 -14.28
CA ALA A 57 2.90 -1.41 -15.12
C ALA A 57 1.71 -1.98 -14.32
N LYS A 58 1.97 -3.01 -13.51
CA LYS A 58 0.99 -3.56 -12.57
C LYS A 58 0.52 -2.51 -11.56
N VAL A 59 1.44 -1.75 -10.98
CA VAL A 59 1.10 -0.66 -10.04
C VAL A 59 0.25 0.41 -10.72
N ALA A 60 0.57 0.79 -11.96
CA ALA A 60 -0.23 1.74 -12.74
C ALA A 60 -1.66 1.20 -12.99
N ALA A 61 -1.80 -0.07 -13.36
CA ALA A 61 -3.11 -0.70 -13.54
C ALA A 61 -3.93 -0.73 -12.24
N MET A 62 -3.28 -1.04 -11.10
CA MET A 62 -3.92 -1.00 -9.79
C MET A 62 -4.38 0.41 -9.41
N LYS A 63 -3.58 1.45 -9.70
CA LYS A 63 -3.97 2.84 -9.47
C LYS A 63 -5.23 3.19 -10.26
N VAL A 64 -5.29 2.81 -11.54
CA VAL A 64 -6.47 3.04 -12.40
C VAL A 64 -7.70 2.33 -11.83
N HIS A 65 -7.58 1.05 -11.47
CA HIS A 65 -8.69 0.29 -10.87
C HIS A 65 -9.16 0.89 -9.53
N TYR A 66 -8.24 1.33 -8.68
CA TYR A 66 -8.59 1.96 -7.40
C TYR A 66 -9.32 3.29 -7.59
N GLN A 67 -8.92 4.09 -8.60
CA GLN A 67 -9.61 5.34 -8.93
C GLN A 67 -10.99 5.12 -9.58
N GLN A 68 -11.16 4.06 -10.35
CA GLN A 68 -12.44 3.70 -10.96
C GLN A 68 -13.42 3.09 -9.96
N GLY A 69 -12.92 2.60 -8.83
CA GLY A 69 -13.67 1.74 -7.92
C GLY A 69 -13.65 0.27 -8.39
N GLY A 70 -13.66 -0.64 -7.44
CA GLY A 70 -13.57 -2.08 -7.64
C GLY A 70 -12.33 -2.73 -7.01
N LEU A 71 -11.40 -1.95 -6.45
CA LEU A 71 -10.17 -2.45 -5.83
C LEU A 71 -10.12 -2.11 -4.34
N GLY A 72 -10.26 -3.11 -3.47
CA GLY A 72 -10.21 -2.93 -2.03
C GLY A 72 -8.80 -2.59 -1.50
N ASP A 73 -8.72 -1.79 -0.43
CA ASP A 73 -7.43 -1.47 0.22
C ASP A 73 -6.65 -2.72 0.65
N ARG A 74 -7.38 -3.77 1.06
CA ARG A 74 -6.77 -5.04 1.45
C ARG A 74 -6.00 -5.70 0.30
N VAL A 75 -6.47 -5.55 -0.94
CA VAL A 75 -5.79 -6.09 -2.12
C VAL A 75 -4.49 -5.31 -2.37
N CYS A 76 -4.54 -3.97 -2.30
CA CYS A 76 -3.36 -3.12 -2.42
C CYS A 76 -2.31 -3.43 -1.33
N LYS A 77 -2.76 -3.63 -0.09
CA LYS A 77 -1.90 -3.98 1.05
C LYS A 77 -1.26 -5.36 0.86
N ASN A 78 -2.03 -6.38 0.49
CA ASN A 78 -1.49 -7.72 0.20
C ASN A 78 -0.43 -7.70 -0.90
N GLU A 79 -0.63 -6.92 -1.96
CA GLU A 79 0.34 -6.80 -3.05
C GLU A 79 1.65 -6.18 -2.54
N LEU A 80 1.56 -5.12 -1.73
CA LEU A 80 2.73 -4.48 -1.13
C LEU A 80 3.49 -5.44 -0.21
N GLU A 81 2.77 -6.22 0.60
CA GLU A 81 3.40 -7.24 1.45
C GLU A 81 4.09 -8.33 0.64
N THR A 82 3.46 -8.80 -0.43
CA THR A 82 4.03 -9.82 -1.32
C THR A 82 5.32 -9.30 -1.96
N CYS A 83 5.32 -8.03 -2.39
CA CYS A 83 6.50 -7.38 -2.94
C CYS A 83 7.65 -7.25 -1.93
N CYS A 84 7.37 -6.92 -0.67
CA CYS A 84 8.41 -6.78 0.35
C CYS A 84 8.97 -8.10 0.89
N LYS A 85 8.34 -9.24 0.58
CA LYS A 85 8.78 -10.58 1.01
C LYS A 85 9.78 -11.24 0.06
N ASN A 86 9.92 -10.73 -1.15
CA ASN A 86 10.76 -11.30 -2.23
C ASN A 86 12.00 -10.45 -2.47
#